data_AF-A0A419AXX9-F1
#
_entry.id   AF-A0A419AXX9-F1
#
_cell.length_a   1.000
_cell.length_b   1.000
_cell.length_c   1.000
_cell.angle_alpha   90.00
_cell.angle_beta   90.00
_cell.angle_gamma   90.00
#
_symmetry.space_group_name_H-M   'P 1'
#
loop_
_entity.id
_entity.type
_entity.pdbx_description
1 polymer ?
#
loop_
_entity_poly.entity_id
_entity_poly.type
_entity_poly.pdbx_seq_one_letter_code
_entity_poly.pdbx_strand_id
1 'polypeptide(L)'
;MSDAIVTASDTSLDTLLTTSDKPVLLDLWAPWCQPCKTLAPLLDTLADNTSDNLTVAKLDVEQYPAFMRRFGVRGIPTLLLFKNGQEVSRQIGVKTLAQLRGWLESHQVAIQKTTQPLTDAHIAWGSFYGDSSLRDFLHQRLRQHAANRDIQQAYSPYWQDNKGTISAVLAHSADIRIFERLTGFPAALGLLLENLPCTTPAQVDAFFDAIAPGKAVDGIALQWLHHWLNNEENPWSEWLTGSTLNELRQQWLQLVAPLLAGESVAESAWTELHQQAVNLTETATSEQGLEKNLASLLSRLSPPPAPSDAESWRGISVQLGYTLSQILQIKDGWSAEERATPAKREVWFEKHEEAAPNKQLTRGQITLLREQWLQENPVFSAKEEAFHQRYPELLENQKIPLQETLWELLRRAPAFKSQLD
;
A
#
# COMPACT_ATOMS: atom_id res chain seq x y z
N MET A 1 13.19 -6.79 -9.50
CA MET A 1 14.39 -6.10 -8.97
C MET A 1 14.81 -5.13 -10.03
N SER A 2 14.92 -3.83 -9.71
CA SER A 2 15.48 -2.87 -10.67
C SER A 2 16.98 -3.14 -10.84
N ASP A 3 17.49 -3.03 -12.07
CA ASP A 3 18.94 -3.04 -12.36
C ASP A 3 19.66 -1.80 -11.77
N ALA A 4 18.91 -0.82 -11.24
CA ALA A 4 19.45 0.42 -10.67
C ALA A 4 19.91 0.30 -9.21
N ILE A 5 19.51 -0.74 -8.46
CA ILE A 5 19.95 -0.91 -7.06
C ILE A 5 21.22 -1.78 -6.99
N VAL A 6 22.27 -1.21 -6.39
CA VAL A 6 23.51 -1.93 -6.13
C VAL A 6 23.34 -2.90 -4.98
N THR A 7 23.67 -4.17 -5.19
CA THR A 7 23.74 -5.15 -4.08
C THR A 7 25.15 -5.12 -3.48
N ALA A 8 25.25 -4.64 -2.25
CA ALA A 8 26.51 -4.57 -1.51
C ALA A 8 26.81 -5.87 -0.76
N SER A 9 28.09 -6.12 -0.52
CA SER A 9 28.63 -7.23 0.27
C SER A 9 29.69 -6.73 1.25
N ASP A 10 30.24 -7.65 2.05
CA ASP A 10 31.36 -7.37 2.95
C ASP A 10 32.62 -6.85 2.26
N THR A 11 32.85 -7.27 1.01
CA THR A 11 34.01 -6.86 0.21
C THR A 11 33.76 -5.65 -0.67
N SER A 12 32.51 -5.34 -1.03
CA SER A 12 32.18 -4.26 -1.99
C SER A 12 31.74 -2.96 -1.33
N LEU A 13 31.21 -2.99 -0.10
CA LEU A 13 30.61 -1.81 0.51
C LEU A 13 31.62 -0.68 0.74
N ASP A 14 32.82 -1.00 1.23
CA ASP A 14 33.84 0.03 1.50
C ASP A 14 34.29 0.74 0.23
N THR A 15 34.46 -0.02 -0.85
CA THR A 15 34.76 0.53 -2.16
C THR A 15 33.61 1.42 -2.62
N LEU A 16 32.38 0.94 -2.57
CA LEU A 16 31.19 1.72 -2.95
C LEU A 16 31.08 3.05 -2.19
N LEU A 17 31.29 3.05 -0.88
CA LEU A 17 31.18 4.26 -0.05
C LEU A 17 32.32 5.25 -0.30
N THR A 18 33.52 4.77 -0.65
CA THR A 18 34.71 5.61 -0.83
C THR A 18 34.92 6.10 -2.25
N THR A 19 34.48 5.35 -3.25
CA THR A 19 34.67 5.67 -4.68
C THR A 19 33.44 6.29 -5.32
N SER A 20 32.29 6.35 -4.65
CA SER A 20 31.09 6.95 -5.21
C SER A 20 31.20 8.48 -5.21
N ASP A 21 31.16 9.07 -6.41
CA ASP A 21 31.09 10.53 -6.60
C ASP A 21 29.71 11.11 -6.23
N LYS A 22 28.72 10.23 -6.01
CA LYS A 22 27.36 10.56 -5.60
C LYS A 22 27.13 10.17 -4.14
N PRO A 23 26.21 10.84 -3.41
CA PRO A 23 25.67 10.31 -2.17
C PRO A 23 25.22 8.85 -2.33
N VAL A 24 25.41 8.02 -1.30
CA VAL A 24 24.99 6.62 -1.30
C VAL A 24 23.91 6.44 -0.25
N LEU A 25 22.72 6.00 -0.66
CA LEU A 25 21.65 5.57 0.23
C LEU A 25 21.75 4.05 0.42
N LEU A 26 22.16 3.62 1.60
CA LEU A 26 22.30 2.21 1.95
C LEU A 26 21.09 1.72 2.72
N ASP A 27 20.38 0.73 2.17
CA ASP A 27 19.32 -0.04 2.81
C ASP A 27 19.87 -1.28 3.51
N LEU A 28 19.73 -1.31 4.83
CA LEU A 28 20.03 -2.49 5.63
C LEU A 28 18.74 -3.30 5.81
N TRP A 29 18.72 -4.49 5.22
CA TRP A 29 17.53 -5.33 5.11
C TRP A 29 17.84 -6.81 5.35
N ALA A 30 16.80 -7.65 5.44
CA ALA A 30 16.92 -9.11 5.46
C ALA A 30 15.67 -9.77 4.84
N PRO A 31 15.77 -11.02 4.31
CA PRO A 31 14.65 -11.69 3.63
C PRO A 31 13.41 -11.94 4.50
N TRP A 32 13.61 -12.14 5.80
CA TRP A 32 12.54 -12.34 6.79
C TRP A 32 11.89 -11.03 7.27
N CYS A 33 12.43 -9.87 6.89
CA CYS A 33 11.94 -8.58 7.36
C CYS A 33 10.74 -8.11 6.53
N GLN A 34 9.53 -8.35 7.04
CA GLN A 34 8.29 -7.94 6.37
C GLN A 34 8.20 -6.41 6.14
N PRO A 35 8.57 -5.53 7.09
CA PRO A 35 8.57 -4.08 6.84
C PRO A 35 9.59 -3.66 5.76
N CYS A 36 10.70 -4.39 5.61
CA CYS A 36 11.68 -4.15 4.54
C CYS A 36 11.07 -4.43 3.16
N LYS A 37 10.22 -5.46 3.04
CA LYS A 37 9.51 -5.78 1.79
C LYS A 37 8.56 -4.67 1.36
N THR A 38 7.98 -3.92 2.30
CA THR A 38 7.16 -2.73 2.00
C THR A 38 8.02 -1.56 1.47
N LEU A 39 9.25 -1.43 1.95
CA LEU A 39 10.16 -0.34 1.60
C LEU A 39 10.87 -0.58 0.25
N ALA A 40 11.15 -1.84 -0.10
CA ALA A 40 11.91 -2.21 -1.29
C ALA A 40 11.34 -1.61 -2.61
N PRO A 41 10.02 -1.68 -2.91
CA PRO A 41 9.47 -1.06 -4.12
C PRO A 41 9.61 0.47 -4.17
N LEU A 42 9.68 1.12 -3.00
CA LEU A 42 9.88 2.57 -2.90
C LEU A 42 11.33 2.94 -3.19
N LEU A 43 12.28 2.11 -2.72
CA LEU A 43 13.70 2.26 -3.03
C LEU A 43 14.01 1.97 -4.50
N ASP A 44 13.34 0.99 -5.11
CA ASP A 44 13.42 0.75 -6.56
C ASP A 44 12.99 2.02 -7.32
N THR A 45 11.84 2.58 -6.95
CA THR A 45 11.35 3.85 -7.52
C THR A 45 12.32 5.00 -7.31
N LEU A 46 12.97 5.09 -6.14
CA LEU A 46 13.97 6.13 -5.88
C LEU A 46 15.22 5.94 -6.73
N ALA A 47 15.74 4.72 -6.81
CA ALA A 47 16.94 4.38 -7.58
C ALA A 47 16.76 4.74 -9.06
N ASP A 48 15.60 4.39 -9.63
CA ASP A 48 15.27 4.68 -11.03
C ASP A 48 15.18 6.20 -11.30
N ASN A 49 14.62 6.97 -10.37
CA ASN A 49 14.38 8.40 -10.56
C ASN A 49 15.56 9.30 -10.14
N THR A 50 16.58 8.74 -9.49
CA THR A 50 17.69 9.53 -8.92
C THR A 50 19.07 9.00 -9.31
N SER A 51 19.16 8.09 -10.28
CA SER A 51 20.41 7.45 -10.71
C SER A 51 21.55 8.43 -10.99
N ASP A 52 21.25 9.65 -11.45
CA ASP A 52 22.24 10.69 -11.74
C ASP A 52 22.76 11.42 -10.49
N ASN A 53 22.01 11.42 -9.38
CA ASN A 53 22.30 12.23 -8.19
C ASN A 53 22.43 11.43 -6.89
N LEU A 54 22.07 10.15 -6.91
CA LEU A 54 22.06 9.25 -5.76
C LEU A 54 22.36 7.83 -6.21
N THR A 55 23.22 7.14 -5.47
CA THR A 55 23.39 5.69 -5.61
C THR A 55 22.57 5.00 -4.54
N VAL A 56 21.63 4.14 -4.92
CA VAL A 56 20.88 3.32 -3.96
C VAL A 56 21.52 1.95 -3.88
N ALA A 57 21.83 1.51 -2.67
CA ALA A 57 22.44 0.22 -2.42
C ALA A 57 21.68 -0.52 -1.33
N LYS A 58 21.69 -1.85 -1.39
CA LYS A 58 21.12 -2.72 -0.35
C LYS A 58 22.18 -3.67 0.18
N LEU A 59 22.13 -3.95 1.48
CA LEU A 59 23.01 -4.90 2.16
C LEU A 59 22.16 -5.82 3.03
N ASP A 60 22.29 -7.12 2.78
CA ASP A 60 21.63 -8.16 3.57
C ASP A 60 22.37 -8.32 4.92
N VAL A 61 21.74 -7.91 6.01
CA VAL A 61 22.32 -8.01 7.34
C VAL A 61 22.18 -9.40 7.97
N GLU A 62 21.34 -10.28 7.42
CA GLU A 62 21.36 -11.70 7.78
C GLU A 62 22.60 -12.37 7.21
N GLN A 63 22.97 -12.06 5.96
CA GLN A 63 24.19 -12.57 5.35
C GLN A 63 25.46 -11.93 5.94
N TYR A 64 25.42 -10.62 6.25
CA TYR A 64 26.57 -9.87 6.74
C TYR A 64 26.28 -9.17 8.10
N PRO A 65 26.11 -9.92 9.20
CA PRO A 65 25.66 -9.38 10.49
C PRO A 65 26.64 -8.40 11.15
N ALA A 66 27.92 -8.41 10.76
CA ALA A 66 28.92 -7.48 11.25
C ALA A 66 28.57 -6.01 10.95
N PHE A 67 27.81 -5.74 9.88
CA PHE A 67 27.45 -4.38 9.50
C PHE A 67 26.41 -3.72 10.40
N MET A 68 25.55 -4.51 11.05
CA MET A 68 24.66 -4.00 12.10
C MET A 68 25.47 -3.37 13.24
N ARG A 69 26.51 -4.07 13.70
CA ARG A 69 27.41 -3.54 14.73
C ARG A 69 28.23 -2.37 14.22
N ARG A 70 28.78 -2.49 13.00
CA ARG A 70 29.64 -1.46 12.39
C ARG A 70 28.95 -0.09 12.32
N PHE A 71 27.69 -0.06 11.89
CA PHE A 71 26.94 1.20 11.75
C PHE A 71 26.10 1.56 12.99
N GLY A 72 26.19 0.76 14.05
CA GLY A 72 25.36 0.92 15.24
C GLY A 72 23.86 0.82 14.94
N VAL A 73 23.49 -0.03 13.97
CA VAL A 73 22.10 -0.27 13.57
C VAL A 73 21.51 -1.39 14.41
N ARG A 74 20.25 -1.17 14.80
CA ARG A 74 19.59 -1.83 15.92
C ARG A 74 18.34 -2.60 15.51
N GLY A 75 17.82 -2.27 14.35
CA GLY A 75 16.66 -2.88 13.73
C GLY A 75 16.66 -2.57 12.24
N ILE A 76 15.89 -3.33 11.48
CA ILE A 76 15.70 -3.16 10.05
C ILE A 76 14.21 -2.99 9.74
N PRO A 77 13.84 -2.24 8.69
CA PRO A 77 14.73 -1.54 7.75
C PRO A 77 15.36 -0.31 8.38
N THR A 78 16.64 -0.08 8.08
CA THR A 78 17.35 1.17 8.39
C THR A 78 18.03 1.66 7.13
N LEU A 79 17.77 2.92 6.79
CA LEU A 79 18.41 3.62 5.69
C LEU A 79 19.51 4.52 6.22
N LEU A 80 20.71 4.40 5.66
CA LEU A 80 21.86 5.24 5.98
C LEU A 80 22.24 6.05 4.74
N LEU A 81 22.33 7.37 4.89
CA LEU A 81 22.81 8.27 3.83
C LEU A 81 24.28 8.57 4.05
N PHE A 82 25.09 8.24 3.06
CA PHE A 82 26.52 8.53 3.03
C PHE A 82 26.85 9.62 2.02
N LYS A 83 27.82 10.47 2.36
CA LYS A 83 28.48 11.40 1.43
C LYS A 83 29.98 11.35 1.69
N ASN A 84 30.78 11.22 0.63
CA ASN A 84 32.24 11.15 0.71
C ASN A 84 32.73 10.11 1.76
N GLY A 85 32.10 8.92 1.75
CA GLY A 85 32.41 7.83 2.68
C GLY A 85 31.95 8.03 4.14
N GLN A 86 31.32 9.15 4.48
CA GLN A 86 30.83 9.44 5.84
C GLN A 86 29.33 9.37 5.92
N GLU A 87 28.80 8.77 6.98
CA GLU A 87 27.37 8.79 7.27
C GLU A 87 26.97 10.22 7.68
N VAL A 88 26.03 10.81 6.93
CA VAL A 88 25.54 12.17 7.18
C VAL A 88 24.14 12.20 7.77
N SER A 89 23.37 11.11 7.62
CA SER A 89 22.00 11.03 8.13
C SER A 89 21.50 9.58 8.11
N ARG A 90 20.47 9.28 8.91
CA ARG A 90 19.81 7.97 8.92
C ARG A 90 18.31 8.07 9.12
N GLN A 91 17.58 7.09 8.60
CA GLN A 91 16.15 6.88 8.82
C GLN A 91 15.89 5.46 9.28
N ILE A 92 15.02 5.31 10.27
CA ILE A 92 14.66 4.01 10.85
C ILE A 92 13.19 3.73 10.56
N GLY A 93 12.90 2.49 10.16
CA GLY A 93 11.55 2.00 9.88
C GLY A 93 11.04 2.37 8.49
N VAL A 94 9.80 2.00 8.22
CA VAL A 94 9.14 2.24 6.92
C VAL A 94 8.81 3.72 6.79
N LYS A 95 9.14 4.31 5.64
CA LYS A 95 8.82 5.69 5.28
C LYS A 95 8.02 5.72 3.99
N THR A 96 7.20 6.75 3.81
CA THR A 96 6.57 7.01 2.51
C THR A 96 7.57 7.60 1.53
N LEU A 97 7.30 7.50 0.23
CA LEU A 97 8.16 8.07 -0.80
C LEU A 97 8.31 9.59 -0.62
N ALA A 98 7.24 10.31 -0.27
CA ALA A 98 7.27 11.74 0.03
C ALA A 98 8.19 12.08 1.22
N GLN A 99 8.14 11.29 2.30
CA GLN A 99 9.02 11.48 3.46
C GLN A 99 10.49 11.24 3.11
N LEU A 100 10.78 10.19 2.32
CA LEU A 100 12.13 9.91 1.85
C LEU A 100 12.65 11.02 0.93
N ARG A 101 11.80 11.52 0.02
CA ARG A 101 12.14 12.64 -0.86
C ARG A 101 12.48 13.90 -0.06
N GLY A 102 11.59 14.33 0.84
CA GLY A 102 11.84 15.51 1.67
C GLY A 102 13.05 15.37 2.59
N TRP A 103 13.32 14.16 3.08
CA TRP A 103 14.53 13.89 3.86
C TRP A 103 15.81 13.96 3.02
N LEU A 104 15.82 13.40 1.81
CA LEU A 104 16.97 13.48 0.90
C LEU A 104 17.22 14.93 0.44
N GLU A 105 16.16 15.68 0.13
CA GLU A 105 16.22 17.10 -0.24
C GLU A 105 16.79 17.96 0.89
N SER A 106 16.40 17.73 2.14
CA SER A 106 16.95 18.46 3.29
C SER A 106 18.45 18.21 3.50
N HIS A 107 18.97 17.13 2.93
CA HIS A 107 20.40 16.82 2.89
C HIS A 107 21.03 17.17 1.54
N GLN A 108 20.45 18.08 0.75
CA GLN A 108 21.00 18.55 -0.53
C GLN A 108 21.29 17.41 -1.53
N VAL A 109 20.57 16.30 -1.45
CA VAL A 109 20.53 15.32 -2.53
C VAL A 109 19.52 15.86 -3.54
N ALA A 110 20.01 16.35 -4.67
CA ALA A 110 19.16 16.87 -5.73
C ALA A 110 18.35 15.71 -6.32
N ILE A 111 17.13 15.53 -5.84
CA ILE A 111 16.17 14.68 -6.51
C ILE A 111 15.71 15.49 -7.70
N GLN A 112 16.21 15.14 -8.90
CA GLN A 112 15.56 15.65 -10.10
C GLN A 112 14.09 15.24 -9.99
N LYS A 113 13.19 16.21 -10.15
CA LYS A 113 11.82 15.93 -10.56
C LYS A 113 11.87 15.39 -12.00
N THR A 114 12.51 14.26 -12.21
CA THR A 114 12.36 13.39 -13.37
C THR A 114 11.33 12.39 -12.90
N THR A 115 10.06 12.67 -13.06
CA THR A 115 9.41 13.22 -14.23
C THR A 115 8.83 14.62 -13.97
N GLN A 116 9.23 15.64 -14.75
CA GLN A 116 8.18 16.37 -15.47
C GLN A 116 7.32 15.23 -15.99
N PRO A 117 6.07 15.04 -15.50
CA PRO A 117 5.28 13.92 -15.95
C PRO A 117 5.56 13.90 -17.45
N LEU A 118 5.90 12.73 -18.00
CA LEU A 118 5.34 12.53 -19.30
C LEU A 118 3.89 12.94 -19.04
N THR A 119 3.50 14.10 -19.54
CA THR A 119 2.17 14.23 -20.05
C THR A 119 2.18 13.21 -21.19
N ASP A 120 2.25 11.92 -20.83
CA ASP A 120 1.48 10.85 -21.41
C ASP A 120 0.12 11.50 -21.32
N ALA A 121 -0.21 12.28 -22.35
CA ALA A 121 -1.54 12.77 -22.57
C ALA A 121 -2.35 11.50 -22.41
N HIS A 122 -3.07 11.36 -21.29
CA HIS A 122 -3.49 10.08 -20.73
C HIS A 122 -3.96 9.15 -21.85
N ILE A 123 -3.07 8.26 -22.32
CA ILE A 123 -3.43 7.39 -23.45
C ILE A 123 -4.19 6.25 -22.80
N ALA A 124 -5.49 6.48 -22.65
CA ALA A 124 -6.42 5.47 -22.20
C ALA A 124 -6.49 4.37 -23.26
N TRP A 125 -6.62 3.14 -22.79
CA TRP A 125 -6.86 1.99 -23.65
C TRP A 125 -8.11 1.27 -23.15
N GLY A 126 -8.80 0.61 -24.06
CA GLY A 126 -9.79 -0.38 -23.64
C GLY A 126 -9.10 -1.54 -22.93
N SER A 127 -9.81 -2.20 -22.00
CA SER A 127 -9.35 -3.43 -21.35
C SER A 127 -8.70 -4.40 -22.34
N PHE A 128 -7.55 -4.95 -21.98
CA PHE A 128 -6.77 -5.86 -22.84
C PHE A 128 -6.43 -5.30 -24.23
N TYR A 129 -6.44 -3.97 -24.41
CA TYR A 129 -6.26 -3.31 -25.71
C TYR A 129 -7.29 -3.73 -26.77
N GLY A 130 -8.42 -4.34 -26.37
CA GLY A 130 -9.36 -4.97 -27.30
C GLY A 130 -8.94 -6.36 -27.81
N ASP A 131 -7.80 -6.90 -27.37
CA ASP A 131 -7.27 -8.19 -27.79
C ASP A 131 -7.80 -9.34 -26.92
N SER A 132 -8.59 -10.22 -27.55
CA SER A 132 -9.13 -11.43 -26.90
C SER A 132 -8.05 -12.47 -26.58
N SER A 133 -6.99 -12.55 -27.40
CA SER A 133 -5.89 -13.50 -27.18
C SER A 133 -5.08 -13.10 -25.94
N LEU A 134 -4.85 -11.80 -25.75
CA LEU A 134 -4.22 -11.27 -24.54
C LEU A 134 -5.06 -11.54 -23.29
N ARG A 135 -6.39 -11.30 -23.36
CA ARG A 135 -7.31 -11.65 -22.28
C ARG A 135 -7.17 -13.13 -21.90
N ASP A 136 -7.27 -14.03 -22.87
CA ASP A 136 -7.27 -15.47 -22.62
C ASP A 136 -5.92 -15.95 -22.05
N PHE A 137 -4.81 -15.38 -22.53
CA PHE A 137 -3.49 -15.62 -21.99
C PHE A 137 -3.38 -15.21 -20.51
N LEU A 138 -3.84 -14.00 -20.17
CA LEU A 138 -3.82 -13.49 -18.80
C LEU A 138 -4.78 -14.27 -17.89
N HIS A 139 -5.92 -14.70 -18.42
CA HIS A 139 -6.87 -15.57 -17.73
C HIS A 139 -6.21 -16.89 -17.36
N GLN A 140 -5.62 -17.58 -18.33
CA GLN A 140 -4.92 -18.85 -18.11
C GLN A 140 -3.78 -18.70 -17.08
N ARG A 141 -2.98 -17.64 -17.22
CA ARG A 141 -1.89 -17.33 -16.27
C ARG A 141 -2.41 -17.19 -14.84
N LEU A 142 -3.37 -16.29 -14.63
CA LEU A 142 -3.87 -16.02 -13.28
C LEU A 142 -4.55 -17.26 -12.69
N ARG A 143 -5.31 -17.99 -13.51
CA ARG A 143 -6.01 -19.20 -13.11
C ARG A 143 -5.05 -20.31 -12.69
N GLN A 144 -3.92 -20.47 -13.38
CA GLN A 144 -2.88 -21.43 -13.00
C GLN A 144 -2.25 -21.10 -11.65
N HIS A 145 -1.92 -19.83 -11.41
CA HIS A 145 -1.39 -19.39 -10.11
C HIS A 145 -2.41 -19.54 -8.98
N ALA A 146 -3.69 -19.29 -9.25
CA ALA A 146 -4.76 -19.54 -8.29
C ALA A 146 -4.87 -21.03 -7.94
N ALA A 147 -4.79 -21.93 -8.93
CA ALA A 147 -4.80 -23.37 -8.71
C ALA A 147 -3.60 -23.84 -7.85
N ASN A 148 -2.44 -23.19 -8.02
CA ASN A 148 -1.22 -23.46 -7.26
C ASN A 148 -1.17 -22.78 -5.88
N ARG A 149 -2.15 -21.92 -5.55
CA ARG A 149 -2.14 -21.07 -4.35
C ARG A 149 -0.95 -20.11 -4.29
N ASP A 150 -0.55 -19.59 -5.46
CA ASP A 150 0.54 -18.63 -5.59
C ASP A 150 0.07 -17.18 -5.38
N ILE A 151 -1.24 -16.93 -5.42
CA ILE A 151 -1.83 -15.60 -5.23
C ILE A 151 -2.04 -15.36 -3.73
N GLN A 152 -1.46 -14.28 -3.23
CA GLN A 152 -1.45 -13.93 -1.82
C GLN A 152 -1.98 -12.52 -1.61
N GLN A 153 -2.65 -12.30 -0.48
CA GLN A 153 -3.22 -11.01 -0.16
C GLN A 153 -2.18 -10.09 0.48
N ALA A 154 -2.05 -8.88 -0.07
CA ALA A 154 -1.38 -7.75 0.54
C ALA A 154 -1.98 -6.46 -0.03
N TYR A 155 -1.81 -5.34 0.68
CA TYR A 155 -2.36 -4.04 0.23
C TYR A 155 -1.47 -3.31 -0.79
N SER A 156 -0.35 -3.93 -1.16
CA SER A 156 0.59 -3.38 -2.14
C SER A 156 1.21 -4.52 -2.96
N PRO A 157 1.47 -4.29 -4.26
CA PRO A 157 1.99 -5.33 -5.11
C PRO A 157 3.35 -5.86 -4.65
N TYR A 158 3.49 -7.19 -4.66
CA TYR A 158 4.78 -7.86 -4.49
C TYR A 158 4.86 -9.11 -5.35
N TRP A 159 6.09 -9.47 -5.74
CA TRP A 159 6.39 -10.65 -6.53
C TRP A 159 7.69 -11.28 -6.03
N GLN A 160 7.59 -12.49 -5.48
CA GLN A 160 8.73 -13.22 -4.93
C GLN A 160 8.49 -14.72 -5.04
N ASP A 161 9.51 -15.47 -5.49
CA ASP A 161 9.48 -16.94 -5.54
C ASP A 161 8.24 -17.50 -6.26
N ASN A 162 7.87 -16.88 -7.38
CA ASN A 162 6.70 -17.21 -8.20
C ASN A 162 5.34 -17.03 -7.49
N LYS A 163 5.33 -16.26 -6.40
CA LYS A 163 4.13 -15.90 -5.62
C LYS A 163 4.02 -14.39 -5.53
N GLY A 164 2.80 -13.91 -5.38
CA GLY A 164 2.58 -12.49 -5.28
C GLY A 164 1.13 -12.12 -5.19
N THR A 165 0.86 -10.83 -5.25
CA THR A 165 -0.50 -10.32 -5.30
C THR A 165 -1.11 -10.44 -6.69
N ILE A 166 -2.42 -10.23 -6.81
CA ILE A 166 -3.14 -10.44 -8.08
C ILE A 166 -2.58 -9.61 -9.24
N SER A 167 -2.31 -8.31 -9.04
CA SER A 167 -1.72 -7.46 -10.09
C SER A 167 -0.31 -7.94 -10.44
N ALA A 168 0.47 -8.34 -9.44
CA ALA A 168 1.83 -8.81 -9.64
C ALA A 168 1.90 -10.17 -10.33
N VAL A 169 0.95 -11.06 -10.07
CA VAL A 169 0.80 -12.36 -10.74
C VAL A 169 0.41 -12.16 -12.21
N LEU A 170 -0.52 -11.24 -12.50
CA LEU A 170 -0.86 -10.90 -13.88
C LEU A 170 0.35 -10.36 -14.64
N ALA A 171 1.15 -9.51 -13.99
CA ALA A 171 2.32 -8.86 -14.60
C ALA A 171 3.63 -9.68 -14.54
N HIS A 172 3.71 -10.71 -13.70
CA HIS A 172 4.96 -11.31 -13.23
C HIS A 172 5.98 -10.27 -12.73
N SER A 173 5.48 -9.20 -12.10
CA SER A 173 6.27 -8.08 -11.61
C SER A 173 5.50 -7.32 -10.54
N ALA A 174 6.18 -6.82 -9.51
CA ALA A 174 5.59 -5.92 -8.53
C ALA A 174 5.41 -4.48 -9.05
N ASP A 175 5.94 -4.13 -10.23
CA ASP A 175 5.75 -2.79 -10.80
C ASP A 175 4.36 -2.67 -11.42
N ILE A 176 3.51 -1.87 -10.78
CA ILE A 176 2.14 -1.63 -11.23
C ILE A 176 2.08 -0.99 -12.63
N ARG A 177 3.11 -0.26 -13.06
CA ARG A 177 3.16 0.31 -14.41
C ARG A 177 3.36 -0.77 -15.48
N ILE A 178 4.03 -1.88 -15.13
CA ILE A 178 4.13 -3.06 -16.00
C ILE A 178 2.76 -3.74 -16.07
N PHE A 179 2.04 -3.85 -14.95
CA PHE A 179 0.66 -4.32 -14.94
C PHE A 179 -0.22 -3.51 -15.91
N GLU A 180 -0.15 -2.17 -15.86
CA GLU A 180 -0.94 -1.33 -16.77
C GLU A 180 -0.63 -1.61 -18.24
N ARG A 181 0.66 -1.60 -18.59
CA ARG A 181 1.14 -1.83 -19.96
C ARG A 181 0.90 -3.24 -20.48
N LEU A 182 0.79 -4.23 -19.60
CA LEU A 182 0.54 -5.61 -19.99
C LEU A 182 -0.95 -5.90 -20.14
N THR A 183 -1.78 -5.29 -19.30
CA THR A 183 -3.20 -5.65 -19.18
C THR A 183 -4.13 -4.67 -19.88
N GLY A 184 -3.70 -3.44 -20.15
CA GLY A 184 -4.59 -2.35 -20.57
C GLY A 184 -5.56 -1.90 -19.46
N PHE A 185 -5.29 -2.26 -18.21
CA PHE A 185 -6.02 -1.76 -17.04
C PHE A 185 -5.28 -0.59 -16.38
N PRO A 186 -5.98 0.40 -15.80
CA PRO A 186 -5.34 1.48 -15.06
C PRO A 186 -4.75 0.98 -13.73
N ALA A 187 -3.73 1.68 -13.22
CA ALA A 187 -3.10 1.39 -11.92
C ALA A 187 -4.15 1.35 -10.80
N ALA A 188 -5.12 2.25 -10.84
CA ALA A 188 -6.25 2.30 -9.90
C ALA A 188 -7.00 0.97 -9.79
N LEU A 189 -7.30 0.32 -10.92
CA LEU A 189 -8.00 -0.98 -10.92
C LEU A 189 -7.09 -2.08 -10.39
N GLY A 190 -5.82 -2.10 -10.81
CA GLY A 190 -4.84 -3.06 -10.30
C GLY A 190 -4.69 -2.97 -8.77
N LEU A 191 -4.61 -1.75 -8.23
CA LEU A 191 -4.46 -1.49 -6.80
C LEU A 191 -5.75 -1.72 -6.01
N LEU A 192 -6.93 -1.52 -6.61
CA LEU A 192 -8.19 -1.95 -6.01
C LEU A 192 -8.26 -3.48 -5.87
N LEU A 193 -7.81 -4.22 -6.89
CA LEU A 193 -7.80 -5.68 -6.88
C LEU A 193 -6.90 -6.26 -5.78
N GLU A 194 -5.88 -5.54 -5.31
CA GLU A 194 -5.05 -5.94 -4.16
C GLU A 194 -5.87 -6.13 -2.87
N ASN A 195 -6.93 -5.32 -2.71
CA ASN A 195 -7.88 -5.43 -1.60
C ASN A 195 -8.99 -6.46 -1.85
N LEU A 196 -9.17 -6.87 -3.11
CA LEU A 196 -10.21 -7.79 -3.56
C LEU A 196 -9.62 -8.97 -4.37
N PRO A 197 -8.56 -9.66 -3.87
CA PRO A 197 -7.81 -10.60 -4.68
C PRO A 197 -8.64 -11.83 -5.04
N CYS A 198 -8.49 -12.29 -6.28
CA CYS A 198 -9.01 -13.58 -6.74
C CYS A 198 -7.99 -14.66 -6.41
N THR A 199 -8.24 -15.43 -5.36
CA THR A 199 -7.27 -16.43 -4.85
C THR A 199 -7.57 -17.86 -5.29
N THR A 200 -8.76 -18.10 -5.84
CA THR A 200 -9.21 -19.41 -6.33
C THR A 200 -9.49 -19.37 -7.84
N PRO A 201 -9.40 -20.51 -8.56
CA PRO A 201 -9.75 -20.56 -9.98
C PRO A 201 -11.17 -20.05 -10.27
N ALA A 202 -12.15 -20.34 -9.40
CA ALA A 202 -13.52 -19.87 -9.59
C ALA A 202 -13.64 -18.34 -9.49
N GLN A 203 -12.93 -17.70 -8.55
CA GLN A 203 -12.88 -16.23 -8.48
C GLN A 203 -12.21 -15.62 -9.70
N VAL A 204 -11.13 -16.25 -10.20
CA VAL A 204 -10.47 -15.82 -11.43
C VAL A 204 -11.40 -15.94 -12.64
N ASP A 205 -12.11 -17.06 -12.76
CA ASP A 205 -13.09 -17.28 -13.83
C ASP A 205 -14.19 -16.20 -13.78
N ALA A 206 -14.74 -15.91 -12.58
CA ALA A 206 -15.73 -14.84 -12.39
C ALA A 206 -15.20 -13.45 -12.77
N PHE A 207 -13.95 -13.13 -12.42
CA PHE A 207 -13.31 -11.86 -12.83
C PHE A 207 -13.27 -11.74 -14.36
N PHE A 208 -12.73 -12.74 -15.04
CA PHE A 208 -12.55 -12.70 -16.49
C PHE A 208 -13.87 -12.79 -17.25
N ASP A 209 -14.90 -13.42 -16.69
CA ASP A 209 -16.27 -13.40 -17.24
C ASP A 209 -16.90 -12.01 -17.09
N ALA A 210 -16.52 -11.25 -16.07
CA ALA A 210 -17.04 -9.90 -15.83
C ALA A 210 -16.44 -8.83 -16.75
N ILE A 211 -15.27 -9.07 -17.36
CA ILE A 211 -14.57 -8.09 -18.19
C ILE A 211 -14.23 -8.62 -19.59
N ALA A 212 -14.92 -8.07 -20.59
CA ALA A 212 -14.60 -8.29 -22.00
C ALA A 212 -13.42 -7.40 -22.46
N PRO A 213 -12.73 -7.74 -23.56
CA PRO A 213 -11.77 -6.83 -24.20
C PRO A 213 -12.44 -5.56 -24.74
N GLY A 214 -11.70 -4.44 -24.73
CA GLY A 214 -12.11 -3.18 -25.34
C GLY A 214 -13.13 -2.37 -24.53
N LYS A 215 -13.20 -2.58 -23.21
CA LYS A 215 -14.11 -1.85 -22.30
C LYS A 215 -13.39 -0.68 -21.64
N ALA A 216 -14.08 0.44 -21.44
CA ALA A 216 -13.55 1.61 -20.75
C ALA A 216 -13.57 1.39 -19.23
N VAL A 217 -12.41 1.14 -18.63
CA VAL A 217 -12.30 0.73 -17.22
C VAL A 217 -11.66 1.77 -16.30
N ASP A 218 -11.22 2.91 -16.84
CA ASP A 218 -10.54 3.99 -16.09
C ASP A 218 -11.32 4.48 -14.86
N GLY A 219 -12.63 4.64 -15.01
CA GLY A 219 -13.50 5.12 -13.93
C GLY A 219 -13.94 4.06 -12.93
N ILE A 220 -13.64 2.77 -13.15
CA ILE A 220 -14.24 1.68 -12.38
C ILE A 220 -13.83 1.71 -10.91
N ALA A 221 -12.56 2.02 -10.62
CA ALA A 221 -12.09 2.09 -9.23
C ALA A 221 -12.79 3.21 -8.44
N LEU A 222 -12.99 4.38 -9.06
CA LEU A 222 -13.71 5.49 -8.45
C LEU A 222 -15.21 5.19 -8.28
N GLN A 223 -15.85 4.57 -9.29
CA GLN A 223 -17.24 4.11 -9.19
C GLN A 223 -17.43 3.10 -8.07
N TRP A 224 -16.48 2.17 -7.91
CA TRP A 224 -16.52 1.18 -6.84
C TRP A 224 -16.40 1.83 -5.47
N LEU A 225 -15.44 2.75 -5.29
CA LEU A 225 -15.28 3.50 -4.03
C LEU A 225 -16.52 4.34 -3.69
N HIS A 226 -17.10 5.00 -4.69
CA HIS A 226 -18.35 5.75 -4.53
C HIS A 226 -19.51 4.84 -4.08
N HIS A 227 -19.69 3.71 -4.76
CA HIS A 227 -20.70 2.73 -4.39
C HIS A 227 -20.49 2.19 -2.97
N TRP A 228 -19.27 1.75 -2.64
CA TRP A 228 -18.96 1.18 -1.33
C TRP A 228 -19.15 2.19 -0.19
N LEU A 229 -18.68 3.42 -0.38
CA LEU A 229 -18.88 4.49 0.59
C LEU A 229 -20.36 4.86 0.70
N ASN A 230 -21.18 4.73 -0.34
CA ASN A 230 -22.61 5.05 -0.32
C ASN A 230 -23.53 3.89 0.07
N ASN A 231 -23.01 2.66 0.21
CA ASN A 231 -23.83 1.48 0.45
C ASN A 231 -24.57 1.59 1.80
N GLU A 232 -25.90 1.50 1.78
CA GLU A 232 -26.78 1.59 2.96
C GLU A 232 -26.59 0.40 3.92
N GLU A 233 -26.09 -0.74 3.44
CA GLU A 233 -25.73 -1.89 4.27
C GLU A 233 -24.49 -1.62 5.14
N ASN A 234 -23.77 -0.54 4.89
CA ASN A 234 -22.69 -0.04 5.73
C ASN A 234 -23.24 1.05 6.66
N PRO A 235 -23.63 0.73 7.92
CA PRO A 235 -24.18 1.70 8.87
C PRO A 235 -23.07 2.63 9.42
N TRP A 236 -22.54 3.51 8.56
CA TRP A 236 -21.44 4.42 8.89
C TRP A 236 -21.72 5.29 10.12
N SER A 237 -22.98 5.70 10.34
CA SER A 237 -23.38 6.46 11.53
C SER A 237 -23.30 5.65 12.83
N GLU A 238 -23.35 4.33 12.74
CA GLU A 238 -23.19 3.43 13.91
C GLU A 238 -21.71 3.08 14.14
N TRP A 239 -20.92 3.02 13.07
CA TRP A 239 -19.50 2.68 13.16
C TRP A 239 -18.61 3.85 13.55
N LEU A 240 -18.98 5.08 13.18
CA LEU A 240 -18.17 6.28 13.40
C LEU A 240 -18.65 7.03 14.65
N THR A 241 -17.69 7.56 15.41
CA THR A 241 -17.98 8.40 16.57
C THR A 241 -18.31 9.83 16.14
N GLY A 242 -19.52 10.30 16.47
CA GLY A 242 -19.98 11.64 16.08
C GLY A 242 -20.40 11.75 14.61
N SER A 243 -20.86 12.94 14.18
CA SER A 243 -21.43 13.12 12.83
C SER A 243 -20.43 13.68 11.81
N THR A 244 -19.40 14.42 12.23
CA THR A 244 -18.55 15.22 11.35
C THR A 244 -17.89 14.42 10.21
N LEU A 245 -17.28 13.28 10.50
CA LEU A 245 -16.63 12.48 9.45
C LEU A 245 -17.65 11.83 8.51
N ASN A 246 -18.82 11.44 9.04
CA ASN A 246 -19.89 10.89 8.22
C ASN A 246 -20.49 11.97 7.30
N GLU A 247 -20.63 13.21 7.78
CA GLU A 247 -21.01 14.37 6.97
C GLU A 247 -19.96 14.63 5.88
N LEU A 248 -18.67 14.56 6.21
CA LEU A 248 -17.59 14.72 5.24
C LEU A 248 -17.58 13.62 4.16
N ARG A 249 -17.87 12.37 4.53
CA ARG A 249 -18.10 11.26 3.58
C ARG A 249 -19.25 11.59 2.63
N GLN A 250 -20.37 12.10 3.16
CA GLN A 250 -21.54 12.48 2.34
C GLN A 250 -21.22 13.64 1.39
N GLN A 251 -20.47 14.64 1.84
CA GLN A 251 -19.97 15.72 0.99
C GLN A 251 -19.08 15.17 -0.13
N TRP A 252 -18.17 14.23 0.18
CA TRP A 252 -17.34 13.58 -0.85
C TRP A 252 -18.19 12.86 -1.91
N LEU A 253 -19.21 12.11 -1.48
CA LEU A 253 -20.14 11.42 -2.38
C LEU A 253 -20.87 12.40 -3.32
N GLN A 254 -21.27 13.57 -2.80
CA GLN A 254 -21.93 14.63 -3.58
C GLN A 254 -20.97 15.27 -4.59
N LEU A 255 -19.69 15.42 -4.26
CA LEU A 255 -18.68 15.96 -5.18
C LEU A 255 -18.26 14.94 -6.26
N VAL A 256 -18.26 13.64 -5.96
CA VAL A 256 -17.88 12.60 -6.94
C VAL A 256 -19.00 12.29 -7.92
N ALA A 257 -20.27 12.39 -7.52
CA ALA A 257 -21.42 12.13 -8.40
C ALA A 257 -21.35 12.88 -9.77
N PRO A 258 -21.12 14.22 -9.82
CA PRO A 258 -20.97 14.94 -11.09
C PRO A 258 -19.72 14.50 -11.88
N LEU A 259 -18.60 14.19 -11.22
CA LEU A 259 -17.40 13.66 -11.91
C LEU A 259 -17.71 12.35 -12.64
N LEU A 260 -18.47 11.45 -12.01
CA LEU A 260 -18.90 10.19 -12.63
C LEU A 260 -19.89 10.40 -13.79
N ALA A 261 -20.60 11.52 -13.80
CA ALA A 261 -21.46 11.94 -14.91
C ALA A 261 -20.68 12.65 -16.05
N GLY A 262 -19.36 12.84 -15.90
CA GLY A 262 -18.51 13.53 -16.86
C GLY A 262 -18.52 15.06 -16.72
N GLU A 263 -19.03 15.58 -15.62
CA GLU A 263 -19.04 17.01 -15.29
C GLU A 263 -17.79 17.40 -14.48
N SER A 264 -17.45 18.69 -14.49
CA SER A 264 -16.33 19.23 -13.70
C SER A 264 -16.78 19.75 -12.34
N VAL A 265 -15.94 19.61 -11.32
CA VAL A 265 -16.16 20.16 -9.98
C VAL A 265 -15.12 21.22 -9.67
N ALA A 266 -15.52 22.29 -8.98
CA ALA A 266 -14.63 23.38 -8.61
C ALA A 266 -13.49 22.89 -7.67
N GLU A 267 -12.25 23.30 -7.97
CA GLU A 267 -11.05 22.93 -7.20
C GLU A 267 -11.13 23.35 -5.73
N SER A 268 -11.81 24.46 -5.43
CA SER A 268 -12.00 24.95 -4.06
C SER A 268 -12.79 23.97 -3.18
N ALA A 269 -13.76 23.26 -3.75
CA ALA A 269 -14.56 22.28 -3.01
C ALA A 269 -13.70 21.09 -2.56
N TRP A 270 -12.78 20.64 -3.42
CA TRP A 270 -11.83 19.59 -3.08
C TRP A 270 -10.82 20.03 -2.03
N THR A 271 -10.30 21.25 -2.16
CA THR A 271 -9.32 21.81 -1.21
C THR A 271 -9.90 21.88 0.21
N GLU A 272 -11.15 22.33 0.34
CA GLU A 272 -11.83 22.42 1.63
C GLU A 272 -12.03 21.03 2.26
N LEU A 273 -12.58 20.09 1.50
CA LEU A 273 -12.81 18.71 1.97
C LEU A 273 -11.49 18.04 2.38
N HIS A 274 -10.45 18.18 1.54
CA HIS A 274 -9.12 17.66 1.81
C HIS A 274 -8.57 18.18 3.15
N GLN A 275 -8.64 19.49 3.39
CA GLN A 275 -8.12 20.09 4.60
C GLN A 275 -8.88 19.62 5.86
N GLN A 276 -10.20 19.49 5.78
CA GLN A 276 -11.01 18.94 6.87
C GLN A 276 -10.64 17.48 7.16
N ALA A 277 -10.48 16.66 6.12
CA ALA A 277 -10.09 15.26 6.24
C ALA A 277 -8.68 15.08 6.82
N VAL A 278 -7.72 15.92 6.44
CA VAL A 278 -6.36 15.93 7.03
C VAL A 278 -6.43 16.26 8.52
N ASN A 279 -7.15 17.32 8.90
CA ASN A 279 -7.28 17.72 10.31
C ASN A 279 -7.93 16.61 11.17
N LEU A 280 -8.96 15.93 10.67
CA LEU A 280 -9.57 14.78 11.35
C LEU A 280 -8.59 13.61 11.51
N THR A 281 -7.71 13.39 10.51
CA THR A 281 -6.68 12.35 10.59
C THR A 281 -5.64 12.64 11.68
N GLU A 282 -5.21 13.90 11.79
CA GLU A 282 -4.19 14.35 12.75
C GLU A 282 -4.69 14.39 14.20
N THR A 283 -5.98 14.66 14.38
CA THR A 283 -6.61 14.80 15.70
C THR A 283 -7.25 13.51 16.22
N ALA A 284 -7.36 12.48 15.39
CA ALA A 284 -7.95 11.19 15.78
C ALA A 284 -7.14 10.51 16.90
N THR A 285 -7.85 10.05 17.93
CA THR A 285 -7.29 9.23 19.01
C THR A 285 -7.05 7.78 18.57
N SER A 286 -6.38 6.98 19.41
CA SER A 286 -6.13 5.56 19.15
C SER A 286 -7.41 4.72 19.07
N GLU A 287 -8.49 5.14 19.73
CA GLU A 287 -9.81 4.48 19.68
C GLU A 287 -10.59 4.83 18.41
N GLN A 288 -10.21 5.92 17.75
CA GLN A 288 -10.79 6.41 16.50
C GLN A 288 -10.03 5.89 15.26
N GLY A 289 -9.60 4.62 15.30
CA GLY A 289 -8.80 4.01 14.23
C GLY A 289 -9.54 3.93 12.89
N LEU A 290 -10.86 3.66 12.90
CA LEU A 290 -11.67 3.65 11.68
C LEU A 290 -11.79 5.07 11.11
N GLU A 291 -12.05 6.05 11.96
CA GLU A 291 -12.19 7.45 11.61
C GLU A 291 -10.90 7.99 11.00
N LYS A 292 -9.75 7.68 11.62
CA LYS A 292 -8.43 8.05 11.10
C LYS A 292 -8.19 7.47 9.70
N ASN A 293 -8.52 6.20 9.49
CA ASN A 293 -8.32 5.54 8.20
C ASN A 293 -9.25 6.11 7.12
N LEU A 294 -10.53 6.29 7.43
CA LEU A 294 -11.51 6.86 6.51
C LEU A 294 -11.20 8.34 6.19
N ALA A 295 -10.83 9.14 7.19
CA ALA A 295 -10.40 10.53 6.96
C ALA A 295 -9.15 10.58 6.06
N SER A 296 -8.17 9.71 6.30
CA SER A 296 -6.99 9.63 5.42
C SER A 296 -7.33 9.13 4.01
N LEU A 297 -8.32 8.25 3.87
CA LEU A 297 -8.81 7.81 2.58
C LEU A 297 -9.50 8.96 1.83
N LEU A 298 -10.39 9.69 2.49
CA LEU A 298 -11.09 10.85 1.90
C LEU A 298 -10.14 11.97 1.49
N SER A 299 -9.10 12.27 2.29
CA SER A 299 -8.12 13.29 1.90
C SER A 299 -7.34 12.91 0.65
N ARG A 300 -6.97 11.63 0.50
CA ARG A 300 -6.28 11.11 -0.70
C ARG A 300 -7.17 11.06 -1.94
N LEU A 301 -8.49 10.98 -1.74
CA LEU A 301 -9.50 10.98 -2.79
C LEU A 301 -10.07 12.38 -3.08
N SER A 302 -9.45 13.44 -2.56
CA SER A 302 -9.95 14.82 -2.69
C SER A 302 -8.86 15.77 -3.19
N PRO A 303 -8.81 16.05 -4.51
CA PRO A 303 -9.62 15.45 -5.57
C PRO A 303 -9.24 13.98 -5.86
N PRO A 304 -10.11 13.18 -6.51
CA PRO A 304 -9.76 11.83 -6.95
C PRO A 304 -8.54 11.86 -7.90
N PRO A 305 -7.48 11.07 -7.64
CA PRO A 305 -6.33 11.02 -8.53
C PRO A 305 -6.68 10.45 -9.90
N ALA A 306 -5.87 10.79 -10.92
CA ALA A 306 -5.97 10.14 -12.23
C ALA A 306 -5.86 8.60 -12.08
N PRO A 307 -6.60 7.80 -12.87
CA PRO A 307 -6.56 6.34 -12.76
C PRO A 307 -5.18 5.72 -12.96
N SER A 308 -4.31 6.37 -13.74
CA SER A 308 -2.92 5.98 -13.97
C SER A 308 -1.92 6.50 -12.93
N ASP A 309 -2.35 7.31 -11.94
CA ASP A 309 -1.47 7.78 -10.87
C ASP A 309 -1.20 6.68 -9.84
N ALA A 310 -0.30 5.78 -10.20
CA ALA A 310 0.14 4.65 -9.39
C ALA A 310 0.61 5.04 -7.97
N GLU A 311 1.26 6.20 -7.81
CA GLU A 311 1.79 6.62 -6.51
C GLU A 311 0.64 6.97 -5.56
N SER A 312 -0.30 7.80 -6.01
CA SER A 312 -1.47 8.19 -5.23
C SER A 312 -2.37 7.00 -4.92
N TRP A 313 -2.65 6.16 -5.92
CA TRP A 313 -3.50 4.98 -5.75
C TRP A 313 -2.90 3.92 -4.82
N ARG A 314 -1.57 3.83 -4.71
CA ARG A 314 -0.93 2.92 -3.74
C ARG A 314 -1.26 3.33 -2.32
N GLY A 315 -1.22 4.63 -2.02
CA GLY A 315 -1.66 5.17 -0.74
C GLY A 315 -3.14 4.93 -0.45
N ILE A 316 -4.00 5.08 -1.47
CA ILE A 316 -5.43 4.80 -1.38
C ILE A 316 -5.69 3.32 -1.07
N SER A 317 -5.03 2.40 -1.80
CA SER A 317 -5.15 0.95 -1.60
C SER A 317 -4.81 0.53 -0.17
N VAL A 318 -3.70 1.06 0.38
CA VAL A 318 -3.30 0.75 1.75
C VAL A 318 -4.33 1.25 2.76
N GLN A 319 -4.83 2.47 2.60
CA GLN A 319 -5.84 3.01 3.51
C GLN A 319 -7.20 2.33 3.38
N LEU A 320 -7.59 1.91 2.17
CA LEU A 320 -8.77 1.08 1.97
C LEU A 320 -8.63 -0.25 2.73
N GLY A 321 -7.48 -0.92 2.63
CA GLY A 321 -7.22 -2.18 3.34
C GLY A 321 -7.33 -2.04 4.86
N TYR A 322 -6.72 -0.99 5.43
CA TYR A 322 -6.85 -0.71 6.87
C TYR A 322 -8.28 -0.34 7.27
N THR A 323 -9.02 0.36 6.41
CA THR A 323 -10.44 0.69 6.67
C THR A 323 -11.31 -0.56 6.68
N LEU A 324 -11.16 -1.44 5.69
CA LEU A 324 -11.87 -2.72 5.60
C LEU A 324 -11.54 -3.63 6.78
N SER A 325 -10.27 -3.66 7.24
CA SER A 325 -9.86 -4.41 8.42
C SER A 325 -10.51 -3.90 9.71
N GLN A 326 -10.64 -2.58 9.89
CA GLN A 326 -11.33 -2.00 11.05
C GLN A 326 -12.83 -2.34 11.03
N ILE A 327 -13.47 -2.25 9.85
CA ILE A 327 -14.88 -2.65 9.68
C ILE A 327 -15.07 -4.14 9.99
N LEU A 328 -14.13 -5.00 9.58
CA LEU A 328 -14.20 -6.43 9.88
C LEU A 328 -14.20 -6.71 11.38
N GLN A 329 -13.32 -6.03 12.13
CA GLN A 329 -13.28 -6.13 13.59
C GLN A 329 -14.59 -5.62 14.23
N ILE A 330 -15.14 -4.50 13.76
CA ILE A 330 -16.43 -3.98 14.24
C ILE A 330 -17.54 -5.00 14.01
N LYS A 331 -17.61 -5.60 12.82
CA LYS A 331 -18.59 -6.64 12.48
C LYS A 331 -18.41 -7.91 13.33
N ASP A 332 -17.18 -8.21 13.76
CA ASP A 332 -16.88 -9.29 14.71
C ASP A 332 -17.10 -8.91 16.19
N GLY A 333 -17.66 -7.73 16.47
CA GLY A 333 -18.02 -7.31 17.83
C GLY A 333 -16.85 -6.76 18.65
N TRP A 334 -15.86 -6.15 18.00
CA TRP A 334 -14.77 -5.45 18.69
C TRP A 334 -15.16 -4.01 19.04
N SER A 335 -14.98 -3.65 20.32
CA SER A 335 -15.16 -2.28 20.78
C SER A 335 -14.05 -1.36 20.26
N ALA A 336 -14.28 -0.04 20.33
CA ALA A 336 -13.24 0.94 19.99
C ALA A 336 -11.99 0.81 20.88
N GLU A 337 -12.19 0.53 22.16
CA GLU A 337 -11.11 0.31 23.12
C GLU A 337 -10.26 -0.92 22.76
N GLU A 338 -10.90 -2.04 22.42
CA GLU A 338 -10.22 -3.27 22.03
C GLU A 338 -9.43 -3.09 20.73
N ARG A 339 -10.00 -2.40 19.73
CA ARG A 339 -9.31 -2.09 18.47
C ARG A 339 -8.11 -1.16 18.68
N ALA A 340 -8.10 -0.36 19.74
CA ALA A 340 -6.96 0.50 20.10
C ALA A 340 -5.84 -0.23 20.85
N THR A 341 -6.11 -1.41 21.41
CA THR A 341 -5.16 -2.15 22.24
C THR A 341 -3.82 -2.44 21.55
N PRO A 342 -3.75 -2.78 20.24
CA PRO A 342 -2.45 -2.92 19.55
C PRO A 342 -1.57 -1.67 19.62
N ALA A 343 -2.13 -0.46 19.51
CA ALA A 343 -1.39 0.79 19.66
C ALA A 343 -0.98 1.03 21.13
N LYS A 344 -1.85 0.68 22.09
CA LYS A 344 -1.53 0.72 23.52
C LYS A 344 -0.38 -0.25 23.85
N ARG A 345 -0.36 -1.43 23.21
CA ARG A 345 0.71 -2.44 23.28
C ARG A 345 2.02 -1.89 22.73
N GLU A 346 2.01 -1.26 21.57
CA GLU A 346 3.19 -0.62 20.98
C GLU A 346 3.83 0.40 21.94
N VAL A 347 3.04 1.35 22.45
CA VAL A 347 3.50 2.34 23.43
C VAL A 347 4.01 1.70 24.72
N TRP A 348 3.40 0.59 25.15
CA TRP A 348 3.87 -0.17 26.31
C TRP A 348 5.25 -0.79 26.06
N PHE A 349 5.49 -1.36 24.87
CA PHE A 349 6.80 -1.89 24.49
C PHE A 349 7.85 -0.79 24.33
N GLU A 350 7.51 0.34 23.73
CA GLU A 350 8.41 1.50 23.58
C GLU A 350 8.91 1.99 24.94
N LYS A 351 8.02 2.12 25.94
CA LYS A 351 8.42 2.51 27.31
C LYS A 351 9.42 1.54 27.93
N HIS A 352 9.24 0.24 27.72
CA HIS A 352 10.19 -0.76 28.22
C HIS A 352 11.52 -0.72 27.47
N GLU A 353 11.47 -0.45 26.17
CA GLU A 353 12.68 -0.25 25.36
C GLU A 353 13.45 0.98 25.81
N GLU A 354 12.77 2.11 26.06
CA GLU A 354 13.39 3.35 26.56
C GLU A 354 14.06 3.16 27.93
N ALA A 355 13.50 2.31 28.79
CA ALA A 355 14.04 1.99 30.10
C ALA A 355 15.21 0.97 30.05
N ALA A 356 15.41 0.26 28.94
CA ALA A 356 16.45 -0.75 28.81
C ALA A 356 17.85 -0.13 28.61
N PRO A 357 18.94 -0.84 28.97
CA PRO A 357 20.30 -0.39 28.67
C PRO A 357 20.48 -0.08 27.19
N ASN A 358 21.09 1.08 26.90
CA ASN A 358 21.24 1.62 25.56
C ASN A 358 19.92 1.87 24.80
N LYS A 359 18.75 1.87 25.45
CA LYS A 359 17.44 1.93 24.79
C LYS A 359 17.21 0.79 23.79
N GLN A 360 17.60 -0.42 24.18
CA GLN A 360 17.42 -1.61 23.35
C GLN A 360 17.06 -2.82 24.18
N LEU A 361 16.07 -3.56 23.72
CA LEU A 361 15.72 -4.85 24.29
C LEU A 361 16.50 -5.97 23.59
N THR A 362 17.09 -6.87 24.37
CA THR A 362 17.60 -8.15 23.86
C THR A 362 16.44 -9.06 23.48
N ARG A 363 16.69 -10.07 22.62
CA ARG A 363 15.68 -11.06 22.24
C ARG A 363 15.05 -11.77 23.45
N GLY A 364 15.85 -12.04 24.50
CA GLY A 364 15.36 -12.62 25.76
C GLY A 364 14.40 -11.68 26.50
N GLN A 365 14.77 -10.40 26.60
CA GLN A 365 13.89 -9.38 27.21
C GLN A 365 12.59 -9.19 26.42
N ILE A 366 12.65 -9.16 25.09
CA ILE A 366 11.43 -9.08 24.24
C ILE A 366 10.52 -10.29 24.51
N THR A 367 11.10 -11.48 24.65
CA THR A 367 10.32 -12.71 24.92
C THR A 367 9.62 -12.61 26.27
N LEU A 368 10.34 -12.20 27.33
CA LEU A 368 9.76 -12.01 28.66
C LEU A 368 8.67 -10.93 28.69
N LEU A 369 8.89 -9.80 28.00
CA LEU A 369 7.89 -8.72 27.91
C LEU A 369 6.63 -9.15 27.15
N ARG A 370 6.76 -10.02 26.13
CA ARG A 370 5.60 -10.62 25.46
C ARG A 370 4.82 -11.52 26.40
N GLU A 371 5.50 -12.36 27.17
CA GLU A 371 4.85 -13.20 28.19
C GLU A 371 4.14 -12.36 29.25
N GLN A 372 4.79 -11.30 29.74
CA GLN A 372 4.20 -10.36 30.67
C GLN A 372 2.95 -9.68 30.10
N TRP A 373 3.02 -9.19 28.85
CA TRP A 373 1.85 -8.58 28.19
C TRP A 373 0.66 -9.54 28.13
N LEU A 374 0.90 -10.81 27.78
CA LEU A 374 -0.15 -11.84 27.71
C LEU A 374 -0.77 -12.09 29.09
N GLN A 375 0.04 -12.09 30.16
CA GLN A 375 -0.42 -12.25 31.54
C GLN A 375 -1.23 -11.03 32.03
N GLU A 376 -0.85 -9.82 31.64
CA GLU A 376 -1.54 -8.58 31.99
C GLU A 376 -2.84 -8.37 31.19
N ASN A 377 -2.92 -8.94 29.97
CA ASN A 377 -4.03 -8.75 29.04
C ASN A 377 -4.66 -10.08 28.57
N PRO A 378 -5.06 -11.00 29.48
CA PRO A 378 -5.45 -12.36 29.11
C PRO A 378 -6.75 -12.38 28.30
N VAL A 379 -7.72 -11.52 28.64
CA VAL A 379 -9.02 -11.44 27.94
C VAL A 379 -8.84 -10.95 26.50
N PHE A 380 -8.10 -9.85 26.32
CA PHE A 380 -7.81 -9.32 24.99
C PHE A 380 -7.03 -10.33 24.15
N SER A 381 -5.99 -10.94 24.72
CA SER A 381 -5.12 -11.88 24.00
C SER A 381 -5.90 -13.11 23.53
N ALA A 382 -6.79 -13.65 24.37
CA ALA A 382 -7.67 -14.76 23.97
C ALA A 382 -8.63 -14.36 22.84
N LYS A 383 -9.18 -13.12 22.87
CA LYS A 383 -10.04 -12.60 21.80
C LYS A 383 -9.27 -12.39 20.49
N GLU A 384 -8.05 -11.83 20.56
CA GLU A 384 -7.16 -11.64 19.42
C GLU A 384 -6.80 -12.98 18.76
N GLU A 385 -6.48 -14.00 19.55
CA GLU A 385 -6.22 -15.35 19.05
C GLU A 385 -7.45 -15.97 18.37
N ALA A 386 -8.62 -15.90 19.03
CA ALA A 386 -9.87 -16.42 18.47
C ALA A 386 -10.30 -15.69 17.17
N PHE A 387 -9.98 -14.39 17.05
CA PHE A 387 -10.18 -13.64 15.81
C PHE A 387 -9.24 -14.13 14.72
N HIS A 388 -7.95 -14.28 14.98
CA HIS A 388 -6.99 -14.77 13.98
C HIS A 388 -7.32 -16.17 13.44
N GLN A 389 -7.86 -17.05 14.29
CA GLN A 389 -8.31 -18.39 13.85
C GLN A 389 -9.49 -18.32 12.85
N ARG A 390 -10.39 -17.34 13.02
CA ARG A 390 -11.57 -17.14 12.15
C ARG A 390 -11.30 -16.14 11.01
N TYR A 391 -10.19 -15.41 11.06
CA TYR A 391 -9.88 -14.33 10.14
C TYR A 391 -9.99 -14.71 8.66
N PRO A 392 -9.50 -15.88 8.19
CA PRO A 392 -9.66 -16.27 6.79
C PRO A 392 -11.12 -16.36 6.33
N GLU A 393 -12.00 -16.91 7.17
CA GLU A 393 -13.44 -17.04 6.88
C GLU A 393 -14.12 -15.67 6.90
N LEU A 394 -13.86 -14.86 7.94
CA LEU A 394 -14.41 -13.51 8.07
C LEU A 394 -14.04 -12.63 6.87
N LEU A 395 -12.77 -12.70 6.47
CA LEU A 395 -12.25 -11.95 5.34
C LEU A 395 -12.90 -12.40 4.04
N GLU A 396 -13.08 -13.70 3.83
CA GLU A 396 -13.76 -14.22 2.63
C GLU A 396 -15.21 -13.73 2.56
N ASN A 397 -15.95 -13.82 3.67
CA ASN A 397 -17.33 -13.34 3.76
C ASN A 397 -17.46 -11.83 3.52
N GLN A 398 -16.47 -11.04 3.94
CA GLN A 398 -16.44 -9.60 3.66
C GLN A 398 -16.11 -9.30 2.19
N LYS A 399 -15.18 -10.05 1.57
CA LYS A 399 -14.70 -9.79 0.21
C LYS A 399 -15.69 -10.16 -0.89
N ILE A 400 -16.44 -11.26 -0.74
CA ILE A 400 -17.35 -11.74 -1.78
C ILE A 400 -18.33 -10.66 -2.28
N PRO A 401 -19.14 -10.00 -1.43
CA PRO A 401 -20.06 -8.97 -1.91
C PRO A 401 -19.35 -7.78 -2.54
N LEU A 402 -18.18 -7.42 -2.01
CA LEU A 402 -17.33 -6.35 -2.55
C LEU A 402 -16.80 -6.67 -3.95
N GLN A 403 -16.44 -7.93 -4.20
CA GLN A 403 -16.05 -8.44 -5.52
C GLN A 403 -17.24 -8.45 -6.48
N GLU A 404 -18.42 -8.89 -6.04
CA GLU A 404 -19.62 -8.89 -6.88
C GLU A 404 -19.99 -7.48 -7.37
N THR A 405 -19.90 -6.47 -6.49
CA THR A 405 -20.04 -5.06 -6.91
C THR A 405 -19.04 -4.69 -8.01
N LEU A 406 -17.77 -5.08 -7.87
CA LEU A 406 -16.75 -4.80 -8.89
C LEU A 406 -17.06 -5.52 -10.21
N TRP A 407 -17.50 -6.78 -10.15
CA TRP A 407 -17.91 -7.55 -11.33
C TRP A 407 -19.09 -6.91 -12.06
N GLU A 408 -20.08 -6.41 -11.34
CA GLU A 408 -21.20 -5.69 -11.95
C GLU A 408 -20.76 -4.41 -12.67
N LEU A 409 -19.88 -3.63 -12.05
CA LEU A 409 -19.33 -2.42 -12.67
C LEU A 409 -18.54 -2.75 -13.94
N LEU A 410 -17.68 -3.78 -13.89
CA LEU A 410 -16.91 -4.22 -15.05
C LEU A 410 -17.80 -4.72 -16.21
N ARG A 411 -18.86 -5.48 -15.90
CA ARG A 411 -19.84 -5.94 -16.91
C ARG A 411 -20.52 -4.78 -17.61
N ARG A 412 -20.91 -3.76 -16.82
CA ARG A 412 -21.60 -2.55 -17.28
C ARG A 412 -20.69 -1.50 -17.91
N ALA A 413 -19.37 -1.64 -17.79
CA ALA A 413 -18.40 -0.72 -18.39
C ALA A 413 -18.72 -0.52 -19.89
N PRO A 414 -18.77 0.72 -20.40
CA PRO A 414 -19.07 0.95 -21.80
C PRO A 414 -17.92 0.47 -22.69
N ALA A 415 -18.18 0.31 -23.99
CA ALA A 415 -17.10 0.11 -24.95
C ALA A 415 -16.16 1.32 -24.93
N PHE A 416 -14.85 1.05 -24.94
CA PHE A 416 -13.84 2.08 -25.05
C PHE A 416 -13.93 2.76 -26.43
N LYS A 417 -13.91 4.09 -26.43
CA LYS A 417 -13.87 4.91 -27.64
C LYS A 417 -12.52 5.61 -27.68
N SER A 418 -11.71 5.28 -28.68
CA SER A 418 -10.44 5.96 -28.93
C SER A 418 -10.68 7.45 -29.12
N GLN A 419 -9.82 8.28 -28.53
CA GLN A 419 -9.79 9.73 -28.80
C GLN A 419 -8.88 10.07 -30.00
N LEU A 420 -8.29 9.06 -30.64
CA LEU A 420 -7.35 9.19 -31.75
C LEU A 420 -7.99 8.93 -33.13
N ASP A 421 -9.31 8.79 -33.20
CA ASP A 421 -10.09 8.59 -34.44
C ASP A 421 -10.72 9.88 -34.97
#